data_AF-A0A844FZG7-F1
#
_entry.id   AF-A0A844FZG7-F1
#
_cell.length_a   1.000
_cell.length_b   1.000
_cell.length_c   1.000
_cell.angle_alpha   90.00
_cell.angle_beta   90.00
_cell.angle_gamma   90.00
#
_symmetry.space_group_name_H-M   'P 1'
#
loop_
_entity.id
_entity.type
_entity.pdbx_description
1 polymer ?
#
loop_
_entity_poly.entity_id
_entity_poly.type
_entity_poly.pdbx_seq_one_letter_code
_entity_poly.pdbx_strand_id
1 'polypeptide(L)'
;MNIHLPEIIIAVCMAAAVSAGSAAPDGEAKLHKYSTTIEKERPQLDEETKRLISACRRDPSETNRAALRKQIAVNYDKVVARKKAKLEELKRTARHASKVQEMQEIVDEMLLNREKRIEQSMRRFTDPRLRPGSRNTNDGYLPVLGAARNVSIARTPVTCEDYSEFVKATGRKPPKEWRNGVMPAGRERHPVVNVSYDDAVAYCTWLSAGDGKAVYRLPTEEEWEYAAGHMPKDADFNCGEKNGTTPVDAYPKTLAACGAIDMWGNCWEWTSTSVSLPGNTERGKTVMAVKGGSWKSSRTSCRTEQKGEGRESSAVSDDVGFRIIRVN
;
A
#
# COMPACT_ATOMS: atom_id res chain seq x y z
N MET A 1 -31.30 31.69 3.98
CA MET A 1 -30.28 31.74 2.91
C MET A 1 -29.81 30.32 2.69
N ASN A 2 -30.29 29.70 1.62
CA ASN A 2 -29.97 28.32 1.23
C ASN A 2 -28.52 28.26 0.76
N ILE A 3 -27.72 27.40 1.37
CA ILE A 3 -26.36 27.11 0.93
C ILE A 3 -26.44 25.81 0.12
N HIS A 4 -26.23 25.96 -1.18
CA HIS A 4 -26.18 24.89 -2.17
C HIS A 4 -24.97 24.00 -1.89
N LEU A 5 -25.19 22.72 -1.60
CA LEU A 5 -24.19 21.66 -1.68
C LEU A 5 -24.12 21.21 -3.14
N PRO A 6 -22.96 21.24 -3.83
CA PRO A 6 -22.85 20.68 -5.16
C PRO A 6 -22.64 19.17 -5.11
N GLU A 7 -23.28 18.53 -6.07
CA GLU A 7 -23.50 17.10 -6.23
C GLU A 7 -22.24 16.35 -6.69
N ILE A 8 -22.25 15.06 -6.37
CA ILE A 8 -21.33 14.00 -6.78
C ILE A 8 -21.24 13.93 -8.31
N ILE A 9 -20.04 14.11 -8.88
CA ILE A 9 -19.80 13.90 -10.31
C ILE A 9 -19.13 12.54 -10.54
N ILE A 10 -19.90 11.64 -11.17
CA ILE A 10 -19.47 10.39 -11.77
C ILE A 10 -18.83 10.73 -13.12
N ALA A 11 -17.54 10.46 -13.31
CA ALA A 11 -16.87 10.58 -14.61
C ALA A 11 -16.55 9.20 -15.21
N VAL A 12 -17.24 8.90 -16.30
CA VAL A 12 -17.11 7.71 -17.16
C VAL A 12 -15.95 7.91 -18.15
N CYS A 13 -15.27 6.80 -18.47
CA CYS A 13 -14.18 6.57 -19.43
C CYS A 13 -14.10 7.50 -20.66
N MET A 14 -12.88 7.94 -21.01
CA MET A 14 -12.31 7.82 -22.36
C MET A 14 -10.77 7.79 -22.29
N ALA A 15 -10.18 6.69 -22.76
CA ALA A 15 -8.73 6.50 -22.83
C ALA A 15 -8.17 7.14 -24.10
N ALA A 16 -7.29 8.12 -23.95
CA ALA A 16 -6.44 8.61 -25.04
C ALA A 16 -5.05 7.99 -24.88
N ALA A 17 -4.63 7.18 -25.86
CA ALA A 17 -3.32 6.57 -25.91
C ALA A 17 -2.26 7.65 -26.21
N VAL A 18 -1.29 7.83 -25.30
CA VAL A 18 -0.06 8.58 -25.58
C VAL A 18 1.11 7.60 -25.59
N SER A 19 1.75 7.50 -26.73
CA SER A 19 2.96 6.72 -26.99
C SER A 19 4.15 7.28 -26.22
N ALA A 20 4.67 6.54 -25.24
CA ALA A 20 5.93 6.85 -24.57
C ALA A 20 7.10 6.14 -25.26
N GLY A 21 8.05 6.94 -25.77
CA GLY A 21 9.30 6.48 -26.37
C GLY A 21 10.21 5.78 -25.36
N SER A 22 10.87 4.72 -25.83
CA SER A 22 11.70 3.82 -25.03
C SER A 22 13.06 4.45 -24.68
N ALA A 23 13.30 4.69 -23.39
CA ALA A 23 14.64 4.73 -22.81
C ALA A 23 14.95 3.38 -22.14
N ALA A 24 16.20 2.91 -22.26
CA ALA A 24 16.60 1.57 -21.84
C ALA A 24 16.43 1.36 -20.31
N PRO A 25 15.65 0.35 -19.87
CA PRO A 25 15.38 0.11 -18.45
C PRO A 25 16.49 -0.73 -17.79
N ASP A 26 16.66 -0.49 -16.49
CA ASP A 26 17.64 -1.11 -15.60
C ASP A 26 17.51 -2.65 -15.54
N GLY A 27 18.63 -3.34 -15.28
CA GLY A 27 18.75 -4.80 -15.45
C GLY A 27 17.82 -5.64 -14.57
N GLU A 28 17.42 -5.14 -13.40
CA GLU A 28 16.48 -5.80 -12.48
C GLU A 28 15.04 -5.77 -12.98
N ALA A 29 14.60 -4.69 -13.64
CA ALA A 29 13.24 -4.58 -14.18
C ALA A 29 12.98 -5.63 -15.29
N LYS A 30 14.02 -6.00 -16.06
CA LYS A 30 13.94 -7.07 -17.06
C LYS A 30 13.88 -8.48 -16.46
N LEU A 31 14.47 -8.71 -15.29
CA LEU A 31 14.53 -10.04 -14.66
C LEU A 31 13.16 -10.60 -14.30
N HIS A 32 12.19 -9.73 -14.00
CA HIS A 32 10.85 -10.13 -13.59
C HIS A 32 9.81 -10.03 -14.72
N LYS A 33 10.02 -9.14 -15.71
CA LYS A 33 9.09 -8.93 -16.83
C LYS A 33 8.90 -10.16 -17.75
N TYR A 34 9.86 -11.09 -17.76
CA TYR A 34 9.85 -12.26 -18.65
C TYR A 34 9.97 -13.62 -17.93
N SER A 35 9.92 -13.65 -16.60
CA SER A 35 10.07 -14.92 -15.88
C SER A 35 8.77 -15.73 -15.93
N THR A 36 8.82 -16.89 -16.58
CA THR A 36 7.71 -17.85 -16.72
C THR A 36 7.41 -18.61 -15.42
N THR A 37 8.21 -18.41 -14.36
CA THR A 37 8.08 -19.10 -13.07
C THR A 37 7.43 -18.25 -11.98
N ILE A 38 6.94 -17.05 -12.32
CA ILE A 38 6.31 -16.14 -11.36
C ILE A 38 4.82 -16.44 -11.21
N GLU A 39 4.34 -16.41 -9.95
CA GLU A 39 2.92 -16.52 -9.58
C GLU A 39 2.15 -15.28 -10.09
N LYS A 40 1.60 -15.37 -11.31
CA LYS A 40 0.84 -14.31 -11.99
C LYS A 40 -0.48 -13.91 -11.33
N GLU A 41 -1.01 -14.77 -10.47
CA GLU A 41 -2.29 -14.55 -9.80
C GLU A 41 -2.18 -14.88 -8.32
N ARG A 42 -2.95 -14.15 -7.51
CA ARG A 42 -3.09 -14.48 -6.08
C ARG A 42 -3.82 -15.83 -5.98
N PRO A 43 -3.29 -16.82 -5.25
CA PRO A 43 -3.96 -18.09 -5.06
C PRO A 43 -5.37 -17.89 -4.53
N GLN A 44 -6.34 -18.54 -5.17
CA GLN A 44 -7.71 -18.59 -4.65
C GLN A 44 -7.71 -19.37 -3.32
N LEU A 45 -8.59 -18.98 -2.40
CA LEU A 45 -8.80 -19.75 -1.18
C LEU A 45 -9.35 -21.13 -1.55
N ASP A 46 -8.81 -22.19 -0.96
CA ASP A 46 -9.38 -23.53 -1.11
C ASP A 46 -10.76 -23.64 -0.44
N GLU A 47 -11.55 -24.61 -0.88
CA GLU A 47 -12.93 -24.79 -0.43
C GLU A 47 -13.04 -25.07 1.08
N GLU A 48 -12.08 -25.78 1.68
CA GLU A 48 -12.11 -26.03 3.13
C GLU A 48 -11.86 -24.74 3.91
N THR A 49 -10.92 -23.91 3.46
CA THR A 49 -10.71 -22.57 4.04
C THR A 49 -11.98 -21.73 3.93
N LYS A 50 -12.65 -21.70 2.76
CA LYS A 50 -13.93 -20.98 2.60
C LYS A 50 -15.00 -21.50 3.56
N ARG A 51 -15.11 -22.83 3.71
CA ARG A 51 -16.06 -23.48 4.63
C ARG A 51 -15.80 -23.07 6.07
N LEU A 52 -14.55 -23.10 6.52
CA LEU A 52 -14.15 -22.75 7.89
C LEU A 52 -14.31 -21.25 8.17
N ILE A 53 -14.07 -20.38 7.18
CA ILE A 53 -14.39 -18.95 7.28
C ILE A 53 -15.89 -18.77 7.50
N SER A 54 -16.72 -19.44 6.70
CA SER A 54 -18.17 -19.40 6.85
C SER A 54 -18.63 -19.91 8.21
N ALA A 55 -18.05 -21.01 8.70
CA ALA A 55 -18.33 -21.56 10.04
C ALA A 55 -17.99 -20.55 11.15
N CYS A 56 -16.76 -20.00 11.16
CA CYS A 56 -16.34 -19.00 12.15
C CYS A 56 -17.20 -17.74 12.16
N ARG A 57 -17.73 -17.34 11.01
CA ARG A 57 -18.56 -16.14 10.89
C ARG A 57 -19.98 -16.37 11.39
N ARG A 58 -20.50 -17.58 11.25
CA ARG A 58 -21.82 -17.96 11.79
C ARG A 58 -21.77 -18.20 13.28
N ASP A 59 -20.71 -18.84 13.75
CA ASP A 59 -20.46 -19.12 15.17
C ASP A 59 -18.96 -18.92 15.47
N PRO A 60 -18.57 -17.82 16.14
CA PRO A 60 -17.18 -17.51 16.46
C PRO A 60 -16.67 -18.27 17.70
N SER A 61 -17.18 -19.48 17.96
CA SER A 61 -16.69 -20.37 19.03
C SER A 61 -15.20 -20.67 18.92
N GLU A 62 -14.57 -20.97 20.05
CA GLU A 62 -13.15 -21.31 20.13
C GLU A 62 -12.80 -22.50 19.22
N THR A 63 -13.68 -23.51 19.15
CA THR A 63 -13.54 -24.66 18.27
C THR A 63 -13.46 -24.26 16.79
N ASN A 64 -14.38 -23.41 16.32
CA ASN A 64 -14.37 -22.95 14.92
C ASN A 64 -13.12 -22.11 14.63
N ARG A 65 -12.75 -21.19 15.54
CA ARG A 65 -11.54 -20.37 15.41
C ARG A 65 -10.27 -21.21 15.37
N ALA A 66 -10.17 -22.23 16.20
CA ALA A 66 -9.04 -23.16 16.23
C ALA A 66 -8.95 -23.99 14.95
N ALA A 67 -10.08 -24.49 14.43
CA ALA A 67 -10.14 -25.22 13.18
C ALA A 67 -9.68 -24.36 11.99
N LEU A 68 -10.19 -23.12 11.89
CA LEU A 68 -9.75 -22.18 10.86
C LEU A 68 -8.26 -21.84 11.00
N ARG A 69 -7.78 -21.55 12.21
CA ARG A 69 -6.34 -21.26 12.45
C ARG A 69 -5.46 -22.42 12.00
N LYS A 70 -5.85 -23.66 12.32
CA LYS A 70 -5.13 -24.87 11.90
C LYS A 70 -5.08 -24.97 10.37
N GLN A 71 -6.19 -24.74 9.68
CA GLN A 71 -6.21 -24.77 8.22
C GLN A 71 -5.34 -23.69 7.59
N ILE A 72 -5.37 -22.45 8.13
CA ILE A 72 -4.49 -21.36 7.68
C ILE A 72 -3.02 -21.74 7.87
N ALA A 73 -2.66 -22.33 9.02
CA ALA A 73 -1.30 -22.77 9.29
C ALA A 73 -0.83 -23.83 8.29
N VAL A 74 -1.66 -24.84 8.00
CA VAL A 74 -1.38 -25.87 6.98
C VAL A 74 -1.15 -25.23 5.60
N ASN A 75 -1.99 -24.27 5.21
CA ASN A 75 -1.83 -23.58 3.94
C ASN A 75 -0.57 -22.72 3.87
N TYR A 76 -0.23 -22.03 4.97
CA TYR A 76 1.01 -21.27 5.07
C TYR A 76 2.24 -22.17 4.94
N ASP A 77 2.25 -23.31 5.64
CA ASP A 77 3.36 -24.27 5.61
C ASP A 77 3.57 -24.87 4.21
N LYS A 78 2.49 -25.10 3.46
CA LYS A 78 2.59 -25.49 2.04
C LYS A 78 3.28 -24.41 1.19
N VAL A 79 3.01 -23.13 1.44
CA VAL A 79 3.70 -22.03 0.74
C VAL A 79 5.18 -22.01 1.12
N VAL A 80 5.50 -22.10 2.41
CA VAL A 80 6.88 -22.15 2.91
C VAL A 80 7.64 -23.33 2.29
N ALA A 81 7.04 -24.53 2.25
CA ALA A 81 7.65 -25.71 1.65
C ALA A 81 7.97 -25.50 0.16
N ARG A 82 7.05 -24.91 -0.62
CA ARG A 82 7.29 -24.56 -2.03
C ARG A 82 8.45 -23.57 -2.19
N LYS A 83 8.52 -22.55 -1.33
CA LYS A 83 9.61 -21.56 -1.36
C LYS A 83 10.95 -22.21 -0.96
N LYS A 84 10.99 -23.06 0.07
CA LYS A 84 12.19 -23.85 0.43
C LYS A 84 12.67 -24.74 -0.72
N ALA A 85 11.77 -25.46 -1.38
CA ALA A 85 12.13 -26.29 -2.54
C ALA A 85 12.73 -25.44 -3.67
N LYS A 86 12.16 -24.25 -3.94
CA LYS A 86 12.69 -23.32 -4.94
C LYS A 86 14.08 -22.78 -4.57
N LEU A 87 14.32 -22.54 -3.28
CA LEU A 87 15.63 -22.12 -2.78
C LEU A 87 16.69 -23.21 -3.02
N GLU A 88 16.37 -24.48 -2.74
CA GLU A 88 17.29 -25.60 -3.02
C GLU A 88 17.55 -25.78 -4.51
N GLU A 89 16.54 -25.57 -5.36
CA GLU A 89 16.72 -25.53 -6.81
C GLU A 89 17.66 -24.39 -7.24
N LEU A 90 17.49 -23.18 -6.69
CA LEU A 90 18.33 -22.03 -7.00
C LEU A 90 19.77 -22.21 -6.51
N LYS A 91 20.00 -22.83 -5.35
CA LYS A 91 21.35 -23.19 -4.88
C LYS A 91 22.11 -24.03 -5.90
N ARG A 92 21.41 -24.85 -6.69
CA ARG A 92 22.01 -25.68 -7.74
C ARG A 92 22.10 -25.01 -9.11
N THR A 93 21.19 -24.11 -9.43
CA THR A 93 20.96 -23.63 -10.81
C THR A 93 21.26 -22.16 -11.03
N ALA A 94 21.31 -21.35 -9.97
CA ALA A 94 21.50 -19.92 -10.08
C ALA A 94 22.95 -19.60 -10.44
N ARG A 95 23.13 -18.80 -11.50
CA ARG A 95 24.44 -18.31 -11.95
C ARG A 95 25.05 -17.26 -11.00
N HIS A 96 24.23 -16.60 -10.19
CA HIS A 96 24.64 -15.52 -9.30
C HIS A 96 24.17 -15.81 -7.87
N ALA A 97 25.09 -15.68 -6.92
CA ALA A 97 24.84 -15.89 -5.49
C ALA A 97 23.75 -14.97 -4.94
N SER A 98 23.62 -13.75 -5.49
CA SER A 98 22.59 -12.78 -5.10
C SER A 98 21.17 -13.34 -5.19
N LYS A 99 20.86 -14.17 -6.20
CA LYS A 99 19.53 -14.79 -6.34
C LYS A 99 19.24 -15.84 -5.26
N VAL A 100 20.28 -16.55 -4.83
CA VAL A 100 20.17 -17.54 -3.75
C VAL A 100 19.97 -16.81 -2.43
N GLN A 101 20.76 -15.76 -2.19
CA GLN A 101 20.66 -14.93 -1.00
C GLN A 101 19.29 -14.28 -0.86
N GLU A 102 18.78 -13.63 -1.91
CA GLU A 102 17.44 -13.01 -1.90
C GLU A 102 16.36 -14.05 -1.58
N MET A 103 16.44 -15.25 -2.17
CA MET A 103 15.49 -16.31 -1.90
C MET A 103 15.61 -16.86 -0.47
N GLN A 104 16.82 -16.93 0.08
CA GLN A 104 17.10 -17.34 1.46
C GLN A 104 16.48 -16.34 2.45
N GLU A 105 16.72 -15.04 2.25
CA GLU A 105 16.15 -13.96 3.05
C GLU A 105 14.61 -14.02 3.08
N ILE A 106 13.98 -14.28 1.92
CA ILE A 106 12.52 -14.48 1.84
C ILE A 106 12.06 -15.66 2.70
N VAL A 107 12.76 -16.81 2.62
CA VAL A 107 12.39 -18.00 3.38
C VAL A 107 12.57 -17.77 4.88
N ASP A 108 13.66 -17.13 5.29
CA ASP A 108 13.95 -16.85 6.69
C ASP A 108 12.93 -15.87 7.28
N GLU A 109 12.58 -14.82 6.53
CA GLU A 109 11.52 -13.87 6.90
C GLU A 109 10.17 -14.59 7.04
N MET A 110 9.83 -15.51 6.14
CA MET A 110 8.58 -16.28 6.21
C MET A 110 8.52 -17.18 7.44
N LEU A 111 9.65 -17.77 7.85
CA LEU A 111 9.72 -18.60 9.05
C LEU A 111 9.62 -17.74 10.32
N LEU A 112 10.37 -16.63 10.37
CA LEU A 112 10.37 -15.71 11.50
C LEU A 112 8.97 -15.11 11.74
N ASN A 113 8.27 -14.74 10.66
CA ASN A 113 6.97 -14.07 10.74
C ASN A 113 5.76 -15.02 10.69
N ARG A 114 5.96 -16.35 10.74
CA ARG A 114 4.89 -17.34 10.53
C ARG A 114 3.65 -17.09 11.39
N GLU A 115 3.80 -16.99 12.71
CA GLU A 115 2.66 -16.82 13.62
C GLU A 115 1.94 -15.49 13.37
N LYS A 116 2.70 -14.41 13.15
CA LYS A 116 2.16 -13.09 12.83
C LYS A 116 1.33 -13.15 11.53
N ARG A 117 1.79 -13.86 10.50
CA ARG A 117 1.06 -14.03 9.23
C ARG A 117 -0.23 -14.84 9.40
N ILE A 118 -0.19 -15.89 10.21
CA ILE A 118 -1.38 -16.70 10.54
C ILE A 118 -2.39 -15.83 11.29
N GLU A 119 -1.94 -15.04 12.28
CA GLU A 119 -2.81 -14.15 13.03
C GLU A 119 -3.44 -13.06 12.14
N GLN A 120 -2.64 -12.40 11.29
CA GLN A 120 -3.15 -11.42 10.33
C GLN A 120 -4.21 -12.02 9.40
N SER A 121 -3.98 -13.25 8.93
CA SER A 121 -4.95 -13.97 8.10
C SER A 121 -6.22 -14.30 8.88
N MET A 122 -6.10 -14.74 10.14
CA MET A 122 -7.25 -14.97 11.03
C MET A 122 -8.07 -13.69 11.23
N ARG A 123 -7.43 -12.56 11.53
CA ARG A 123 -8.11 -11.27 11.70
C ARG A 123 -8.85 -10.86 10.44
N ARG A 124 -8.21 -10.98 9.27
CA ARG A 124 -8.84 -10.67 7.98
C ARG A 124 -10.03 -11.57 7.67
N PHE A 125 -9.89 -12.88 7.87
CA PHE A 125 -10.93 -13.86 7.51
C PHE A 125 -12.14 -13.83 8.44
N THR A 126 -11.93 -13.44 9.70
CA THR A 126 -13.00 -13.28 10.68
C THR A 126 -13.61 -11.88 10.68
N ASP A 127 -13.11 -10.96 9.84
CA ASP A 127 -13.68 -9.63 9.69
C ASP A 127 -15.07 -9.70 9.02
N PRO A 128 -16.14 -9.18 9.65
CA PRO A 128 -17.49 -9.25 9.09
C PRO A 128 -17.67 -8.45 7.80
N ARG A 129 -16.72 -7.57 7.47
CA ARG A 129 -16.69 -6.78 6.22
C ARG A 129 -16.12 -7.57 5.05
N LEU A 130 -15.49 -8.73 5.27
CA LEU A 130 -15.05 -9.63 4.20
C LEU A 130 -16.27 -10.26 3.51
N ARG A 131 -16.69 -9.68 2.38
CA ARG A 131 -17.87 -10.05 1.60
C ARG A 131 -17.55 -9.96 0.10
N PRO A 132 -18.31 -10.63 -0.78
CA PRO A 132 -18.19 -10.39 -2.22
C PRO A 132 -18.25 -8.89 -2.52
N GLY A 133 -17.30 -8.38 -3.31
CA GLY A 133 -17.20 -6.95 -3.63
C GLY A 133 -16.55 -6.08 -2.55
N SER A 134 -16.03 -6.61 -1.43
CA SER A 134 -15.38 -5.81 -0.38
C SER A 134 -14.09 -5.09 -0.82
N ARG A 135 -13.62 -5.34 -2.05
CA ARG A 135 -12.47 -4.67 -2.68
C ARG A 135 -12.89 -3.59 -3.69
N ASN A 136 -14.19 -3.41 -3.88
CA ASN A 136 -14.77 -2.37 -4.69
C ASN A 136 -15.11 -1.19 -3.78
N THR A 137 -15.01 0.02 -4.30
CA THR A 137 -15.38 1.23 -3.58
C THR A 137 -16.21 2.12 -4.50
N ASN A 138 -17.24 2.74 -3.94
CA ASN A 138 -18.07 3.72 -4.62
C ASN A 138 -17.68 5.16 -4.24
N ASP A 139 -17.05 5.34 -3.09
CA ASP A 139 -16.74 6.63 -2.47
C ASP A 139 -15.23 6.87 -2.31
N GLY A 140 -14.40 6.01 -2.91
CA GLY A 140 -12.94 6.11 -2.85
C GLY A 140 -12.31 5.49 -1.60
N TYR A 141 -13.08 4.95 -0.65
CA TYR A 141 -12.54 4.30 0.56
C TYR A 141 -12.83 2.79 0.60
N LEU A 142 -11.86 2.03 1.11
CA LEU A 142 -11.88 0.56 1.17
C LEU A 142 -11.67 0.07 2.59
N PRO A 143 -12.42 -0.94 3.08
CA PRO A 143 -12.25 -1.43 4.44
C PRO A 143 -10.86 -2.07 4.63
N VAL A 144 -10.16 -1.68 5.70
CA VAL A 144 -8.90 -2.31 6.09
C VAL A 144 -9.22 -3.56 6.90
N LEU A 145 -9.36 -4.70 6.20
CA LEU A 145 -9.77 -5.96 6.80
C LEU A 145 -8.74 -6.47 7.81
N GLY A 146 -9.19 -6.79 9.02
CA GLY A 146 -8.32 -7.23 10.12
C GLY A 146 -7.74 -6.11 10.99
N ALA A 147 -7.93 -4.84 10.59
CA ALA A 147 -7.80 -3.69 11.48
C ALA A 147 -9.13 -3.42 12.22
N ALA A 148 -9.25 -2.29 12.91
CA ALA A 148 -10.50 -1.89 13.57
C ALA A 148 -11.66 -1.76 12.56
N ARG A 149 -12.88 -2.09 12.99
CA ARG A 149 -14.05 -2.24 12.11
C ARG A 149 -14.47 -0.96 11.39
N ASN A 150 -14.15 0.19 11.96
CA ASN A 150 -14.48 1.51 11.41
C ASN A 150 -13.35 2.12 10.58
N VAL A 151 -12.24 1.39 10.39
CA VAL A 151 -11.09 1.87 9.62
C VAL A 151 -11.24 1.48 8.15
N SER A 152 -11.19 2.49 7.28
CA SER A 152 -11.13 2.36 5.83
C SER A 152 -9.97 3.20 5.29
N ILE A 153 -9.40 2.83 4.15
CA ILE A 153 -8.26 3.51 3.53
C ILE A 153 -8.62 4.02 2.14
N ALA A 154 -8.10 5.19 1.76
CA ALA A 154 -8.28 5.75 0.42
C ALA A 154 -7.71 4.81 -0.66
N ARG A 155 -8.42 4.71 -1.79
CA ARG A 155 -8.08 3.82 -2.92
C ARG A 155 -6.74 4.18 -3.56
N THR A 156 -6.40 5.47 -3.60
CA THR A 156 -5.16 6.02 -4.16
C THR A 156 -4.44 6.87 -3.09
N PRO A 157 -3.15 7.20 -3.28
CA PRO A 157 -2.55 8.33 -2.57
C PRO A 157 -3.32 9.61 -2.87
N VAL A 158 -3.12 10.64 -2.05
CA VAL A 158 -3.70 11.97 -2.28
C VAL A 158 -3.11 12.55 -3.56
N THR A 159 -3.98 13.00 -4.47
CA THR A 159 -3.53 13.54 -5.75
C THR A 159 -3.13 15.01 -5.63
N CYS A 160 -2.39 15.52 -6.62
CA CYS A 160 -2.10 16.95 -6.69
C CYS A 160 -3.38 17.77 -6.82
N GLU A 161 -4.40 17.26 -7.53
CA GLU A 161 -5.70 17.90 -7.68
C GLU A 161 -6.38 18.09 -6.32
N ASP A 162 -6.54 17.00 -5.55
CA ASP A 162 -7.15 17.03 -4.21
C ASP A 162 -6.37 17.97 -3.27
N TYR A 163 -5.03 17.88 -3.28
CA TYR A 163 -4.19 18.74 -2.46
C TYR A 163 -4.29 20.22 -2.86
N SER A 164 -4.56 20.52 -4.13
CA SER A 164 -4.73 21.89 -4.60
C SER A 164 -5.97 22.55 -4.01
N GLU A 165 -7.05 21.79 -3.77
CA GLU A 165 -8.26 22.28 -3.12
C GLU A 165 -7.98 22.65 -1.67
N PHE A 166 -7.24 21.82 -0.96
CA PHE A 166 -6.77 22.11 0.40
C PHE A 166 -5.94 23.39 0.46
N VAL A 167 -4.96 23.55 -0.44
CA VAL A 167 -4.13 24.77 -0.52
C VAL A 167 -5.01 26.01 -0.75
N LYS A 168 -5.94 25.95 -1.71
CA LYS A 168 -6.86 27.06 -2.03
C LYS A 168 -7.76 27.40 -0.83
N ALA A 169 -8.28 26.39 -0.13
CA ALA A 169 -9.23 26.59 0.96
C ALA A 169 -8.57 27.12 2.24
N THR A 170 -7.32 26.76 2.51
CA THR A 170 -6.66 27.02 3.80
C THR A 170 -5.56 28.07 3.73
N GLY A 171 -5.08 28.41 2.54
CA GLY A 171 -3.89 29.24 2.37
C GLY A 171 -2.59 28.55 2.83
N ARG A 172 -2.61 27.22 3.04
CA ARG A 172 -1.41 26.44 3.37
C ARG A 172 -0.36 26.63 2.27
N LYS A 173 0.91 26.66 2.66
CA LYS A 173 2.02 26.77 1.71
C LYS A 173 1.99 25.57 0.73
N PRO A 174 1.95 25.82 -0.58
CA PRO A 174 1.98 24.75 -1.57
C PRO A 174 3.37 24.09 -1.65
N PRO A 175 3.46 22.88 -2.24
CA PRO A 175 4.75 22.24 -2.54
C PRO A 175 5.66 23.18 -3.33
N LYS A 176 6.98 23.10 -3.10
CA LYS A 176 7.96 24.08 -3.59
C LYS A 176 7.98 24.22 -5.11
N GLU A 177 7.67 23.14 -5.81
CA GLU A 177 7.64 23.03 -7.26
C GLU A 177 6.37 23.59 -7.90
N TRP A 178 5.34 23.91 -7.10
CA TRP A 178 4.11 24.56 -7.56
C TRP A 178 4.38 26.06 -7.73
N ARG A 179 4.84 26.44 -8.93
CA ARG A 179 5.20 27.83 -9.24
C ARG A 179 3.99 28.75 -9.03
N ASN A 180 4.21 29.86 -8.34
CA ASN A 180 3.17 30.81 -7.94
C ASN A 180 2.02 30.16 -7.15
N GLY A 181 2.28 29.03 -6.49
CA GLY A 181 1.29 28.25 -5.76
C GLY A 181 0.27 27.50 -6.61
N VAL A 182 0.52 27.39 -7.92
CA VAL A 182 -0.35 26.70 -8.86
C VAL A 182 0.17 25.28 -9.09
N MET A 183 -0.73 24.31 -8.96
CA MET A 183 -0.46 22.92 -9.33
C MET A 183 0.02 22.83 -10.79
N PRO A 184 1.11 22.09 -11.06
CA PRO A 184 1.59 21.93 -12.43
C PRO A 184 0.55 21.24 -13.33
N ALA A 185 0.30 21.82 -14.51
CA ALA A 185 -0.60 21.24 -15.50
C ALA A 185 -0.11 19.84 -15.94
N GLY A 186 -1.05 18.90 -16.10
CA GLY A 186 -0.75 17.51 -16.45
C GLY A 186 -0.29 16.65 -15.27
N ARG A 187 -0.31 17.19 -14.03
CA ARG A 187 0.01 16.46 -12.80
C ARG A 187 -1.18 16.28 -11.86
N GLU A 188 -2.38 16.64 -12.29
CA GLU A 188 -3.63 16.59 -11.52
C GLU A 188 -3.78 15.25 -10.80
N ARG A 189 -3.57 14.16 -11.55
CA ARG A 189 -3.74 12.78 -11.11
C ARG A 189 -2.49 12.12 -10.56
N HIS A 190 -1.37 12.84 -10.45
CA HIS A 190 -0.16 12.32 -9.81
C HIS A 190 -0.31 12.42 -8.29
N PRO A 191 0.33 11.52 -7.51
CA PRO A 191 0.38 11.68 -6.06
C PRO A 191 1.08 13.01 -5.72
N VAL A 192 0.52 13.74 -4.76
CA VAL A 192 1.21 14.91 -4.21
C VAL A 192 2.46 14.46 -3.47
N VAL A 193 3.58 15.11 -3.74
CA VAL A 193 4.89 14.89 -3.10
C VAL A 193 5.47 16.23 -2.66
N ASN A 194 6.67 16.25 -2.08
CA ASN A 194 7.27 17.45 -1.48
C ASN A 194 6.39 18.07 -0.37
N VAL A 195 5.68 17.22 0.37
CA VAL A 195 4.87 17.59 1.53
C VAL A 195 5.47 16.98 2.79
N SER A 196 5.47 17.75 3.88
CA SER A 196 5.95 17.27 5.17
C SER A 196 4.90 16.38 5.84
N TYR A 197 5.28 15.65 6.88
CA TYR A 197 4.31 14.94 7.71
C TYR A 197 3.27 15.90 8.29
N ASP A 198 3.70 17.09 8.73
CA ASP A 198 2.82 18.11 9.32
C ASP A 198 1.84 18.70 8.29
N ASP A 199 2.21 18.75 7.01
CA ASP A 199 1.32 19.10 5.91
C ASP A 199 0.26 18.01 5.67
N ALA A 200 0.69 16.75 5.67
CA ALA A 200 -0.21 15.61 5.49
C ALA A 200 -1.21 15.48 6.66
N VAL A 201 -0.78 15.73 7.90
CA VAL A 201 -1.67 15.80 9.07
C VAL A 201 -2.65 16.98 8.98
N ALA A 202 -2.19 18.14 8.54
CA ALA A 202 -3.05 19.30 8.37
C ALA A 202 -4.12 19.07 7.29
N TYR A 203 -3.76 18.41 6.19
CA TYR A 203 -4.71 17.97 5.16
C TYR A 203 -5.79 17.06 5.76
N CYS A 204 -5.39 16.06 6.55
CA CYS A 204 -6.34 15.15 7.23
C CYS A 204 -7.26 15.90 8.21
N THR A 205 -6.72 16.90 8.92
CA THR A 205 -7.48 17.74 9.85
C THR A 205 -8.52 18.57 9.11
N TRP A 206 -8.13 19.17 7.97
CA TRP A 206 -9.03 19.94 7.12
C TRP A 206 -10.17 19.07 6.55
N LEU A 207 -9.88 17.87 6.04
CA LEU A 207 -10.92 16.93 5.59
C LEU A 207 -11.90 16.56 6.72
N SER A 208 -11.38 16.29 7.92
CA SER A 208 -12.21 15.95 9.09
C SER A 208 -13.17 17.08 9.45
N ALA A 209 -12.70 18.33 9.39
CA ALA A 209 -13.52 19.49 9.66
C ALA A 209 -14.62 19.69 8.60
N GLY A 210 -14.36 19.34 7.34
CA GLY A 210 -15.30 19.49 6.23
C GLY A 210 -16.38 18.40 6.14
N ASP A 211 -16.07 17.17 6.55
CA ASP A 211 -16.99 16.02 6.43
C ASP A 211 -18.07 16.02 7.53
N GLY A 212 -17.66 16.27 8.78
CA GLY A 212 -18.55 16.30 9.95
C GLY A 212 -19.12 14.95 10.40
N LYS A 213 -18.84 13.84 9.70
CA LYS A 213 -19.28 12.49 10.08
C LYS A 213 -18.12 11.52 10.31
N ALA A 214 -17.00 11.73 9.63
CA ALA A 214 -15.81 10.88 9.74
C ALA A 214 -14.57 11.67 10.17
N VAL A 215 -13.64 10.97 10.83
CA VAL A 215 -12.31 11.49 11.15
C VAL A 215 -11.31 10.93 10.14
N TYR A 216 -10.53 11.82 9.55
CA TYR A 216 -9.47 11.51 8.61
C TYR A 216 -8.11 11.64 9.29
N ARG A 217 -7.22 10.68 9.05
CA ARG A 217 -5.85 10.68 9.57
C ARG A 217 -4.91 9.88 8.67
N LEU A 218 -3.62 9.98 8.95
CA LEU A 218 -2.64 9.09 8.33
C LEU A 218 -2.80 7.65 8.85
N PRO A 219 -2.48 6.64 8.03
CA PRO A 219 -2.43 5.26 8.48
C PRO A 219 -1.30 5.06 9.49
N THR A 220 -1.47 4.16 10.44
CA THR A 220 -0.33 3.52 11.09
C THR A 220 0.37 2.59 10.10
N GLU A 221 1.65 2.25 10.32
CA GLU A 221 2.33 1.21 9.54
C GLU A 221 1.54 -0.10 9.52
N GLU A 222 0.93 -0.49 10.65
CA GLU A 222 0.17 -1.74 10.74
C GLU A 222 -1.09 -1.71 9.87
N GLU A 223 -1.87 -0.61 9.92
CA GLU A 223 -3.05 -0.45 9.06
C GLU A 223 -2.69 -0.42 7.58
N TRP A 224 -1.58 0.26 7.24
CA TRP A 224 -1.04 0.29 5.90
C TRP A 224 -0.65 -1.12 5.43
N GLU A 225 0.02 -1.90 6.29
CA GLU A 225 0.40 -3.29 6.01
C GLU A 225 -0.81 -4.22 5.81
N TYR A 226 -1.86 -4.06 6.63
CA TYR A 226 -3.12 -4.80 6.43
C TYR A 226 -3.78 -4.44 5.10
N ALA A 227 -3.80 -3.16 4.75
CA ALA A 227 -4.38 -2.68 3.50
C ALA A 227 -3.61 -3.21 2.27
N ALA A 228 -2.28 -3.12 2.29
CA ALA A 228 -1.40 -3.56 1.22
C ALA A 228 -1.48 -5.09 1.03
N GLY A 229 -1.34 -5.82 2.14
CA GLY A 229 -1.08 -7.26 2.14
C GLY A 229 0.20 -7.60 1.39
N HIS A 230 0.37 -8.85 0.95
CA HIS A 230 1.61 -9.26 0.30
C HIS A 230 1.67 -8.86 -1.18
N MET A 231 2.85 -8.44 -1.62
CA MET A 231 3.13 -8.05 -3.00
C MET A 231 3.38 -9.28 -3.88
N PRO A 232 2.64 -9.48 -4.99
CA PRO A 232 3.01 -10.45 -6.01
C PRO A 232 4.37 -10.11 -6.62
N LYS A 233 5.20 -11.12 -6.94
CA LYS A 233 6.57 -10.89 -7.43
C LYS A 233 6.61 -10.20 -8.80
N ASP A 234 5.59 -10.37 -9.63
CA ASP A 234 5.43 -9.78 -10.97
C ASP A 234 4.39 -8.67 -11.01
N ALA A 235 3.97 -8.15 -9.85
CA ALA A 235 3.09 -6.99 -9.81
C ALA A 235 3.72 -5.83 -10.59
N ASP A 236 2.99 -5.30 -11.55
CA ASP A 236 3.43 -4.15 -12.34
C ASP A 236 3.13 -2.86 -11.58
N PHE A 237 4.16 -2.07 -11.30
CA PHE A 237 4.05 -0.81 -10.58
C PHE A 237 5.30 0.04 -10.81
N ASN A 238 5.17 1.35 -10.58
CA ASN A 238 6.23 2.34 -10.79
C ASN A 238 7.33 2.23 -9.71
N CYS A 239 8.44 1.55 -10.02
CA CYS A 239 9.63 1.45 -9.17
C CYS A 239 10.91 1.36 -10.01
N GLY A 240 12.02 1.88 -9.50
CA GLY A 240 13.31 1.90 -10.22
C GLY A 240 13.28 2.73 -11.51
N GLU A 241 12.25 3.55 -11.71
CA GLU A 241 12.09 4.43 -12.85
C GLU A 241 12.80 5.77 -12.56
N LYS A 242 13.22 6.50 -13.60
CA LYS A 242 13.89 7.81 -13.42
C LYS A 242 13.01 9.00 -13.81
N ASN A 243 11.80 8.74 -14.29
CA ASN A 243 10.91 9.75 -14.88
C ASN A 243 9.91 10.36 -13.90
N GLY A 244 10.01 10.03 -12.60
CA GLY A 244 9.15 10.56 -11.56
C GLY A 244 7.90 9.71 -11.29
N THR A 245 6.97 10.31 -10.53
CA THR A 245 5.66 9.71 -10.24
C THR A 245 4.83 9.56 -11.52
N THR A 246 3.87 8.63 -11.49
CA THR A 246 2.86 8.40 -12.54
C THR A 246 1.47 8.79 -12.03
N PRO A 247 0.48 9.02 -12.91
CA PRO A 247 -0.92 9.12 -12.49
C PRO A 247 -1.32 7.90 -11.64
N VAL A 248 -2.13 8.13 -10.59
CA VAL A 248 -2.48 7.11 -9.60
C VAL A 248 -3.29 5.94 -10.16
N ASP A 249 -3.80 6.06 -11.38
CA ASP A 249 -4.56 5.04 -12.12
C ASP A 249 -3.77 4.40 -13.27
N ALA A 250 -2.46 4.65 -13.37
CA ALA A 250 -1.59 4.04 -14.38
C ALA A 250 -1.46 2.51 -14.22
N TYR A 251 -1.59 2.00 -12.99
CA TYR A 251 -1.48 0.56 -12.66
C TYR A 251 -2.77 0.00 -12.03
N PRO A 252 -3.95 0.13 -12.69
CA PRO A 252 -5.23 -0.11 -12.06
C PRO A 252 -5.51 -1.60 -11.77
N LYS A 253 -4.70 -2.49 -12.37
CA LYS A 253 -4.77 -3.95 -12.19
C LYS A 253 -3.94 -4.43 -10.99
N THR A 254 -3.03 -3.62 -10.48
CA THR A 254 -2.16 -3.96 -9.35
C THR A 254 -2.88 -3.65 -8.04
N LEU A 255 -3.80 -4.53 -7.68
CA LEU A 255 -4.66 -4.35 -6.51
C LEU A 255 -4.03 -4.92 -5.24
N ALA A 256 -3.93 -4.08 -4.21
CA ALA A 256 -3.62 -4.46 -2.84
C ALA A 256 -4.67 -5.39 -2.22
N ALA A 257 -4.39 -5.94 -1.03
CA ALA A 257 -5.31 -6.84 -0.34
C ALA A 257 -6.70 -6.25 -0.08
N CYS A 258 -6.77 -4.96 0.24
CA CYS A 258 -8.03 -4.23 0.38
C CYS A 258 -8.66 -3.79 -0.96
N GLY A 259 -7.91 -3.82 -2.08
CA GLY A 259 -8.35 -3.31 -3.39
C GLY A 259 -7.79 -1.94 -3.77
N ALA A 260 -6.98 -1.31 -2.91
CA ALA A 260 -6.28 -0.07 -3.23
C ALA A 260 -5.23 -0.29 -4.33
N ILE A 261 -4.89 0.79 -5.03
CA ILE A 261 -3.82 0.83 -6.05
C ILE A 261 -2.67 1.71 -5.55
N ASP A 262 -1.49 1.53 -6.14
CA ASP A 262 -0.26 2.21 -5.75
C ASP A 262 0.10 2.06 -4.27
N MET A 263 -0.23 0.91 -3.67
CA MET A 263 0.33 0.55 -2.36
C MET A 263 1.80 0.10 -2.48
N TRP A 264 2.31 -0.12 -3.69
CA TRP A 264 3.71 -0.43 -3.94
C TRP A 264 4.24 0.48 -5.03
N GLY A 265 5.35 1.16 -4.78
CA GLY A 265 5.95 2.13 -5.69
C GLY A 265 5.18 3.44 -5.79
N ASN A 266 5.41 4.15 -6.90
CA ASN A 266 4.96 5.52 -7.18
C ASN A 266 5.51 6.54 -6.17
N CYS A 267 5.07 6.55 -4.92
CA CYS A 267 5.65 7.38 -3.86
C CYS A 267 5.64 6.65 -2.52
N TRP A 268 6.64 6.95 -1.69
CA TRP A 268 6.58 6.64 -0.27
C TRP A 268 5.38 7.32 0.36
N GLU A 269 4.68 6.63 1.26
CA GLU A 269 3.50 7.17 1.94
C GLU A 269 3.81 7.40 3.43
N TRP A 270 3.61 8.64 3.90
CA TRP A 270 3.67 8.96 5.33
C TRP A 270 2.73 8.11 6.17
N THR A 271 3.22 7.64 7.31
CA THR A 271 2.42 6.96 8.34
C THR A 271 2.51 7.70 9.67
N SER A 272 1.54 7.47 10.56
CA SER A 272 1.54 8.01 11.92
C SER A 272 2.38 7.21 12.91
N THR A 273 3.15 6.21 12.45
CA THR A 273 4.04 5.42 13.31
C THR A 273 5.38 6.12 13.43
N SER A 274 5.81 6.43 14.65
CA SER A 274 7.16 6.97 14.90
C SER A 274 8.21 5.86 14.82
N VAL A 275 9.36 6.16 14.24
CA VAL A 275 10.52 5.26 14.21
C VAL A 275 11.76 5.93 14.80
N SER A 276 12.64 5.14 15.41
CA SER A 276 13.93 5.62 15.90
C SER A 276 15.01 5.30 14.86
N LEU A 277 15.69 6.33 14.36
CA LEU A 277 16.84 6.18 13.46
C LEU A 277 18.11 6.61 14.19
N PRO A 278 19.22 5.85 14.05
CA PRO A 278 20.52 6.24 14.62
C PRO A 278 20.89 7.69 14.26
N GLY A 279 21.28 8.47 15.26
CA GLY A 279 21.64 9.89 15.12
C GLY A 279 20.48 10.89 15.10
N ASN A 280 19.23 10.49 14.82
CA ASN A 280 18.07 11.38 14.93
C ASN A 280 17.45 11.38 16.32
N THR A 281 17.42 10.21 16.97
CA THR A 281 16.95 10.07 18.36
C THR A 281 17.79 10.92 19.32
N GLU A 282 19.09 11.05 19.07
CA GLU A 282 20.01 11.86 19.88
C GLU A 282 19.79 13.38 19.72
N ARG A 283 19.18 13.80 18.62
CA ARG A 283 18.90 15.22 18.31
C ARG A 283 17.49 15.65 18.69
N GLY A 284 16.71 14.80 19.35
CA GLY A 284 15.32 15.09 19.72
C GLY A 284 14.38 15.28 18.52
N LYS A 285 14.75 14.75 17.35
CA LYS A 285 13.95 14.90 16.13
C LYS A 285 12.87 13.83 16.04
N THR A 286 11.65 14.22 15.72
CA THR A 286 10.56 13.29 15.39
C THR A 286 10.75 12.72 13.99
N VAL A 287 10.82 11.39 13.89
CA VAL A 287 10.91 10.66 12.63
C VAL A 287 9.68 9.79 12.48
N MET A 288 9.00 9.94 11.36
CA MET A 288 7.80 9.18 11.04
C MET A 288 8.13 8.14 9.96
N ALA A 289 7.58 6.93 10.12
CA ALA A 289 7.76 5.87 9.15
C ALA A 289 7.08 6.21 7.83
N VAL A 290 7.71 5.76 6.75
CA VAL A 290 7.15 5.80 5.39
C VAL A 290 7.05 4.39 4.83
N LYS A 291 6.04 4.13 3.99
CA LYS A 291 5.76 2.79 3.44
C LYS A 291 5.58 2.80 1.93
N GLY A 292 5.72 1.63 1.31
CA GLY A 292 5.35 1.38 -0.09
C GLY A 292 6.48 1.50 -1.11
N GLY A 293 7.59 2.18 -0.80
CA GLY A 293 8.60 2.49 -1.80
C GLY A 293 8.14 3.59 -2.75
N SER A 294 9.07 4.15 -3.53
CA SER A 294 8.77 5.18 -4.52
C SER A 294 9.21 4.77 -5.92
N TRP A 295 8.93 5.64 -6.89
CA TRP A 295 9.47 5.55 -8.25
C TRP A 295 11.00 5.40 -8.27
N LYS A 296 11.73 5.93 -7.26
CA LYS A 296 13.20 5.79 -7.13
C LYS A 296 13.65 4.49 -6.48
N SER A 297 12.76 3.80 -5.78
CA SER A 297 13.11 2.64 -4.96
C SER A 297 13.33 1.41 -5.82
N SER A 298 14.27 0.55 -5.38
CA SER A 298 14.33 -0.81 -5.90
C SER A 298 13.02 -1.55 -5.59
N ARG A 299 12.69 -2.54 -6.40
CA ARG A 299 11.48 -3.36 -6.23
C ARG A 299 11.40 -4.03 -4.86
N THR A 300 12.54 -4.47 -4.31
CA THR A 300 12.63 -5.10 -2.99
C THR A 300 12.31 -4.12 -1.87
N SER A 301 12.68 -2.85 -2.01
CA SER A 301 12.37 -1.79 -1.04
C SER A 301 10.88 -1.42 -1.00
N CYS A 302 10.13 -1.75 -2.07
CA CYS A 302 8.70 -1.50 -2.13
C CYS A 302 7.87 -2.57 -1.40
N ARG A 303 8.48 -3.65 -0.88
CA ARG A 303 7.74 -4.73 -0.23
C ARG A 303 6.99 -4.24 1.01
N THR A 304 5.77 -4.75 1.20
CA THR A 304 4.95 -4.46 2.38
C THR A 304 5.66 -4.72 3.70
N GLU A 305 6.52 -5.73 3.73
CA GLU A 305 7.22 -6.15 4.93
C GLU A 305 8.41 -5.27 5.29
N GLN A 306 8.83 -4.38 4.38
CA GLN A 306 9.99 -3.53 4.62
C GLN A 306 9.67 -2.51 5.72
N LYS A 307 10.51 -2.50 6.75
CA LYS A 307 10.37 -1.67 7.96
C LYS A 307 11.66 -0.89 8.22
N GLY A 308 11.58 0.11 9.10
CA GLY A 308 12.73 0.92 9.50
C GLY A 308 13.04 2.08 8.55
N GLU A 309 12.24 2.27 7.51
CA GLU A 309 12.29 3.45 6.65
C GLU A 309 11.50 4.59 7.29
N GLY A 310 12.13 5.75 7.42
CA GLY A 310 11.50 6.93 8.00
C GLY A 310 12.15 8.23 7.54
N ARG A 311 11.44 9.34 7.75
CA ARG A 311 11.90 10.69 7.44
C ARG A 311 11.56 11.60 8.61
N GLU A 312 12.38 12.64 8.81
CA GLU A 312 12.07 13.67 9.82
C GLU A 312 10.73 14.32 9.49
N SER A 313 9.86 14.53 10.48
CA SER A 313 8.48 14.98 10.25
C SER A 313 8.39 16.30 9.48
N SER A 314 9.36 17.20 9.68
CA SER A 314 9.46 18.48 8.99
C SER A 314 10.15 18.42 7.62
N ALA A 315 10.73 17.28 7.25
CA ALA A 315 11.41 17.13 5.97
C ALA A 315 10.41 16.93 4.83
N VAL A 316 10.78 17.39 3.65
CA VAL A 316 10.04 17.16 2.40
C VAL A 316 10.91 16.39 1.43
N SER A 317 10.31 15.58 0.58
CA SER A 317 11.02 14.82 -0.46
C SER A 317 10.14 14.67 -1.69
N ASP A 318 10.76 14.67 -2.87
CA ASP A 318 10.11 14.61 -4.18
C ASP A 318 9.55 13.22 -4.54
N ASP A 319 9.68 12.28 -3.61
CA ASP A 319 9.20 10.91 -3.73
C ASP A 319 8.40 10.44 -2.50
N VAL A 320 8.08 11.37 -1.57
CA VAL A 320 7.25 11.10 -0.38
C VAL A 320 5.95 11.91 -0.47
N GLY A 321 4.83 11.18 -0.52
CA GLY A 321 3.46 11.67 -0.44
C GLY A 321 2.73 11.03 0.73
N PHE A 322 1.40 10.88 0.62
CA PHE A 322 0.60 10.25 1.67
C PHE A 322 -0.74 9.72 1.17
N ARG A 323 -1.34 8.88 2.01
CA ARG A 323 -2.66 8.29 1.86
C ARG A 323 -3.43 8.44 3.16
N ILE A 324 -4.75 8.36 3.07
CA ILE A 324 -5.65 8.72 4.18
C ILE A 324 -6.42 7.50 4.66
N ILE A 325 -6.52 7.38 5.98
CA ILE A 325 -7.50 6.56 6.67
C ILE A 325 -8.73 7.41 7.00
N ARG A 326 -9.91 6.86 6.70
CA ARG A 326 -11.20 7.33 7.20
C ARG A 326 -11.66 6.44 8.35
N VAL A 327 -11.97 7.06 9.48
CA VAL A 327 -12.53 6.45 10.68
C VAL A 327 -13.97 6.92 10.83
N ASN A 328 -14.91 5.98 10.67
CA ASN A 328 -16.34 6.22 10.84
C ASN A 328 -16.85 5.86 12.25
#